data_AF-A0A414IX48-F1
#
_entry.id   AF-A0A414IX48-F1
#
_cell.length_a   1.000
_cell.length_b   1.000
_cell.length_c   1.000
_cell.angle_alpha   90.00
_cell.angle_beta   90.00
_cell.angle_gamma   90.00
#
_symmetry.space_group_name_H-M   'P 1'
#
loop_
_entity.id
_entity.type
_entity.pdbx_description
1 polymer ?
#
loop_
_entity_poly.entity_id
_entity_poly.type
_entity_poly.pdbx_seq_one_letter_code
_entity_poly.pdbx_strand_id
1 'polypeptide(L)'
;MKNVVLGIIGCLIVVYTAMLGLSVYNVTVRENQMEKCLSLALSGAMNRYYEPNMYIVDKKPVSSYDVEKAVIEDIDERLIAGGNASTTVYVCDMEKGIISAEIEEEFKLPTGATKKISCKKTIVADQPMEDN
;
A
#
# COMPACT_ATOMS: atom_id res chain seq x y z
N MET A 1 -27.53 3.38 -45.27
CA MET A 1 -27.67 2.74 -43.93
C MET A 1 -26.41 2.01 -43.47
N LYS A 2 -25.75 1.17 -44.30
CA LYS A 2 -24.52 0.43 -43.93
C LYS A 2 -23.37 1.29 -43.37
N ASN A 3 -23.07 2.44 -43.99
CA ASN A 3 -21.95 3.30 -43.57
C ASN A 3 -22.22 4.03 -42.24
N VAL A 4 -23.49 4.31 -41.94
CA VAL A 4 -23.91 4.90 -40.66
C VAL A 4 -23.77 3.88 -39.52
N VAL A 5 -24.18 2.63 -39.78
CA VAL A 5 -24.04 1.52 -38.82
C VAL A 5 -22.56 1.25 -38.52
N LEU A 6 -21.69 1.26 -39.53
CA LEU A 6 -20.23 1.15 -39.37
C LEU A 6 -19.66 2.29 -38.50
N GLY A 7 -20.13 3.53 -38.69
CA GLY A 7 -19.73 4.67 -37.87
C GLY A 7 -20.13 4.55 -36.40
N ILE A 8 -21.35 4.07 -36.13
CA ILE A 8 -21.83 3.84 -34.75
C ILE A 8 -21.00 2.75 -34.06
N ILE A 9 -20.74 1.64 -34.75
CA ILE A 9 -19.94 0.54 -34.20
C ILE A 9 -18.50 1.01 -33.91
N GLY A 10 -17.90 1.79 -34.82
CA GLY A 10 -16.56 2.35 -34.62
C GLY A 10 -16.49 3.28 -33.40
N CYS A 11 -17.49 4.14 -33.21
CA CYS A 11 -17.58 5.01 -32.04
C CYS A 11 -17.69 4.20 -30.74
N LEU A 12 -18.51 3.16 -30.72
CA LEU A 12 -18.65 2.28 -29.54
C LEU A 12 -17.34 1.58 -29.16
N ILE A 13 -16.57 1.11 -30.16
CA ILE A 13 -15.26 0.47 -29.91
C ILE A 13 -14.28 1.45 -29.27
N VAL A 14 -14.20 2.70 -29.78
CA VAL A 14 -13.30 3.72 -29.23
C VAL A 14 -13.68 4.06 -27.79
N VAL A 15 -14.97 4.24 -27.51
CA VAL A 15 -15.45 4.51 -26.14
C VAL A 15 -15.11 3.35 -25.21
N TYR A 16 -15.33 2.10 -25.65
CA TYR A 16 -15.06 0.93 -24.84
C TYR A 16 -13.56 0.74 -24.54
N THR A 17 -12.71 0.91 -25.55
CA THR A 17 -11.24 0.85 -25.36
C THR A 17 -10.73 1.93 -24.42
N ALA A 18 -11.27 3.16 -24.52
CA ALA A 18 -10.93 4.24 -23.58
C ALA A 18 -11.34 3.90 -22.13
N MET A 19 -12.54 3.35 -21.92
CA MET A 19 -12.99 2.92 -20.58
C MET A 19 -12.12 1.83 -19.98
N LEU A 20 -11.67 0.86 -20.79
CA LEU A 20 -10.74 -0.18 -20.34
C LEU A 20 -9.38 0.41 -19.96
N GLY A 21 -8.83 1.31 -20.79
CA GLY A 21 -7.57 2.00 -20.51
C GLY A 21 -7.63 2.80 -19.20
N LEU A 22 -8.70 3.56 -18.99
CA LEU A 22 -8.96 4.28 -17.74
C LEU A 22 -9.08 3.35 -16.53
N SER A 23 -9.72 2.19 -16.70
CA SER A 23 -9.89 1.21 -15.62
C SER A 23 -8.54 0.62 -15.17
N VAL A 24 -7.68 0.22 -16.13
CA VAL A 24 -6.34 -0.29 -15.84
C VAL A 24 -5.49 0.80 -15.20
N TYR A 25 -5.51 2.02 -15.75
CA TYR A 25 -4.77 3.15 -15.19
C TYR A 25 -5.14 3.44 -13.74
N ASN A 26 -6.45 3.44 -13.42
CA ASN A 26 -6.94 3.71 -12.07
C ASN A 26 -6.48 2.63 -11.07
N VAL A 27 -6.51 1.35 -11.48
CA VAL A 27 -5.98 0.25 -10.66
C VAL A 27 -4.49 0.45 -10.37
N THR A 28 -3.68 0.69 -11.40
CA THR A 28 -2.24 0.85 -11.27
C THR A 28 -1.85 2.08 -10.43
N VAL A 29 -2.56 3.20 -10.54
CA VAL A 29 -2.30 4.38 -9.71
C VAL A 29 -2.56 4.09 -8.24
N ARG A 30 -3.66 3.39 -7.93
CA ARG A 30 -4.02 3.04 -6.55
C ARG A 30 -3.03 2.05 -5.93
N GLU A 31 -2.63 1.01 -6.67
CA GLU A 31 -1.58 0.08 -6.22
C GLU A 31 -0.28 0.82 -5.91
N ASN A 32 0.14 1.74 -6.80
CA ASN A 32 1.34 2.56 -6.57
C ASN A 32 1.20 3.49 -5.35
N GLN A 33 0.01 4.04 -5.10
CA GLN A 33 -0.25 4.86 -3.92
C GLN A 33 -0.15 4.04 -2.64
N MET A 34 -0.74 2.84 -2.61
CA MET A 34 -0.65 1.92 -1.48
C MET A 34 0.79 1.50 -1.22
N GLU A 35 1.52 1.13 -2.27
CA GLU A 35 2.91 0.70 -2.13
C GLU A 35 3.80 1.82 -1.57
N LYS A 36 3.62 3.06 -2.06
CA LYS A 36 4.33 4.24 -1.53
C LYS A 36 3.94 4.53 -0.08
N CYS A 37 2.65 4.44 0.24
CA CYS A 37 2.16 4.65 1.60
C CYS A 37 2.79 3.65 2.57
N LEU A 38 2.71 2.36 2.26
CA LEU A 38 3.37 1.29 3.02
C LEU A 38 4.86 1.52 3.15
N SER A 39 5.53 1.88 2.05
CA SER A 39 6.97 2.13 2.08
C SER A 39 7.33 3.25 3.05
N LEU A 40 6.61 4.36 3.01
CA LEU A 40 6.89 5.52 3.85
C LEU A 40 6.56 5.23 5.32
N ALA A 41 5.42 4.61 5.60
CA ALA A 41 5.00 4.31 6.97
C ALA A 41 5.91 3.28 7.63
N LEU A 42 6.21 2.19 6.93
CA LEU A 42 7.07 1.13 7.47
C LEU A 42 8.52 1.62 7.62
N SER A 43 9.08 2.35 6.64
CA SER A 43 10.44 2.89 6.77
C SER A 43 10.50 3.98 7.84
N GLY A 44 9.48 4.83 7.96
CA GLY A 44 9.37 5.84 9.00
C GLY A 44 9.32 5.22 10.39
N ALA A 45 8.55 4.14 10.56
CA ALA A 45 8.52 3.39 11.81
C ALA A 45 9.88 2.73 12.12
N MET A 46 10.53 2.10 11.14
CA MET A 46 11.83 1.47 11.34
C MET A 46 12.90 2.49 11.77
N ASN A 47 13.01 3.61 11.06
CA ASN A 47 13.98 4.66 11.40
C ASN A 47 13.68 5.33 12.75
N ARG A 48 12.41 5.41 13.15
CA ARG A 48 12.04 6.05 14.41
C ARG A 48 12.18 5.15 15.64
N TYR A 49 11.86 3.86 15.50
CA TYR A 49 11.74 2.94 16.62
C TYR A 49 12.88 1.91 16.69
N TYR A 50 13.50 1.56 15.56
CA TYR A 50 14.56 0.56 15.49
C TYR A 50 15.97 1.17 15.46
N GLU A 51 16.28 2.03 14.48
CA GLU A 51 17.63 2.59 14.30
C GLU A 51 18.20 3.30 15.55
N PRO A 52 17.44 4.12 16.30
CA PRO A 52 17.97 4.82 17.47
C PRO A 52 18.27 3.88 18.62
N ASN A 53 17.52 2.78 18.72
CA ASN A 53 17.69 1.77 19.77
C ASN A 53 18.82 0.77 19.44
N MET A 54 19.39 0.80 18.23
CA MET A 54 20.45 -0.11 17.81
C MET A 54 21.78 0.13 18.55
N TYR A 55 22.02 1.35 19.04
CA TYR A 55 23.29 1.77 19.65
C TYR A 55 23.21 2.06 21.17
N ILE A 56 22.06 1.85 21.81
CA ILE A 56 21.84 2.18 23.23
C ILE A 56 21.97 0.92 24.08
N VAL A 57 22.94 0.92 25.00
CA VAL A 57 23.20 -0.20 25.94
C VAL A 57 22.03 -0.43 26.90
N ASP A 58 21.32 0.63 27.28
CA ASP A 58 20.06 0.60 28.04
C ASP A 58 18.85 0.77 27.10
N LYS A 59 18.57 -0.23 26.27
CA LYS A 59 17.34 -0.26 25.44
C LYS A 59 16.12 -0.15 26.35
N LYS A 60 15.36 0.94 26.23
CA LYS A 60 13.95 0.90 26.67
C LYS A 60 13.21 0.01 25.66
N PRO A 61 12.55 -1.08 26.10
CA PRO A 61 11.82 -1.93 25.18
C PRO A 61 10.71 -1.09 24.55
N VAL A 62 10.83 -0.82 23.25
CA VAL A 62 9.73 -0.23 22.49
C VAL A 62 8.74 -1.36 22.26
N SER A 63 7.53 -1.19 22.79
CA SER A 63 6.47 -2.18 22.62
C SER A 63 6.12 -2.29 21.14
N SER A 64 6.27 -3.48 20.57
CA SER A 64 5.84 -3.77 19.20
C SER A 64 4.37 -3.41 18.95
N TYR A 65 3.53 -3.52 19.98
CA TYR A 65 2.11 -3.15 19.91
C TYR A 65 1.90 -1.65 19.69
N ASP A 66 2.70 -0.81 20.35
CA ASP A 66 2.59 0.66 20.19
C ASP A 66 3.07 1.07 18.80
N VAL A 67 4.08 0.38 18.25
CA VAL A 67 4.58 0.63 16.89
C VAL A 67 3.57 0.14 15.84
N GLU A 68 2.93 -1.01 16.07
CA GLU A 68 1.86 -1.50 15.21
C GLU A 68 0.72 -0.49 15.11
N LYS A 69 0.24 0.03 16.25
CA LYS A 69 -0.81 1.06 16.27
C LYS A 69 -0.37 2.34 15.55
N ALA A 70 0.86 2.81 15.80
CA ALA A 70 1.39 3.99 15.15
C ALA A 70 1.53 3.83 13.62
N VAL A 71 1.84 2.62 13.16
CA VAL A 71 1.95 2.31 11.71
C VAL A 71 0.57 2.30 11.06
N ILE A 72 -0.44 1.73 11.73
CA ILE A 72 -1.82 1.77 11.24
C ILE A 72 -2.31 3.23 11.15
N GLU A 73 -2.09 4.03 12.20
CA GLU A 73 -2.46 5.45 12.21
C GLU A 73 -1.74 6.25 11.11
N ASP A 74 -0.44 6.05 10.93
CA ASP A 74 0.34 6.75 9.89
C ASP A 74 -0.09 6.33 8.47
N ILE A 75 -0.47 5.06 8.26
CA ILE A 75 -1.04 4.60 6.99
C ILE A 75 -2.40 5.25 6.75
N ASP A 76 -3.29 5.25 7.74
CA ASP A 76 -4.64 5.79 7.62
C ASP A 76 -4.62 7.32 7.38
N GLU A 77 -3.66 8.04 7.96
CA GLU A 77 -3.48 9.48 7.71
C GLU A 77 -2.94 9.78 6.30
N ARG A 78 -2.08 8.92 5.75
CA ARG A 78 -1.44 9.11 4.44
C ARG A 78 -2.26 8.56 3.27
N LEU A 79 -3.03 7.51 3.51
CA LEU A 79 -3.78 6.80 2.48
C LEU A 79 -5.05 7.57 2.15
N ILE A 80 -5.06 8.26 1.00
CA ILE A 80 -6.29 8.84 0.45
C ILE A 80 -7.01 7.77 -0.35
N ALA A 81 -7.79 6.94 0.34
CA ALA A 81 -8.61 5.89 -0.27
C ALA A 81 -9.87 6.49 -0.93
N GLY A 82 -10.12 6.12 -2.18
CA GLY A 82 -11.37 6.45 -2.88
C GLY A 82 -12.45 5.38 -2.71
N GLY A 83 -12.15 4.31 -1.98
CA GLY A 83 -13.02 3.16 -1.71
C GLY A 83 -12.98 2.76 -0.23
N ASN A 84 -13.41 1.53 0.07
CA ASN A 84 -13.31 0.98 1.42
C ASN A 84 -11.93 0.34 1.59
N ALA A 85 -11.04 0.99 2.35
CA ALA A 85 -9.69 0.51 2.60
C ALA A 85 -9.54 -0.01 4.03
N SER A 86 -8.74 -1.05 4.20
CA SER A 86 -8.39 -1.62 5.49
C SER A 86 -6.91 -1.95 5.55
N THR A 87 -6.29 -1.60 6.67
CA THR A 87 -4.88 -1.85 6.94
C THR A 87 -4.75 -3.01 7.93
N THR A 88 -3.86 -3.97 7.64
CA THR A 88 -3.55 -5.09 8.54
C THR A 88 -2.03 -5.20 8.73
N VAL A 89 -1.57 -5.26 9.97
CA VAL A 89 -0.17 -5.53 10.29
C VAL A 89 -0.04 -7.02 10.61
N TYR A 90 0.86 -7.73 9.90
CA TYR A 90 1.06 -9.18 10.11
C TYR A 90 2.18 -9.48 11.08
N VAL A 91 3.24 -8.68 11.04
CA VAL A 91 4.44 -8.88 11.83
C VAL A 91 4.95 -7.51 12.25
N CYS A 92 5.16 -7.34 13.55
CA CYS A 92 5.83 -6.18 14.13
C CYS A 92 6.78 -6.69 15.20
N ASP A 93 8.06 -6.84 14.85
CA ASP A 93 9.11 -7.29 15.74
C ASP A 93 10.24 -6.26 15.73
N MET A 94 10.16 -5.32 16.68
CA MET A 94 11.15 -4.25 16.82
C MET A 94 12.45 -4.71 17.48
N GLU A 95 12.51 -5.94 18.00
CA GLU A 95 13.76 -6.51 18.47
C GLU A 95 14.56 -7.04 17.28
N LYS A 96 13.89 -7.74 16.38
CA LYS A 96 14.48 -8.28 15.14
C LYS A 96 14.55 -7.27 14.00
N GLY A 97 13.89 -6.13 14.12
CA GLY A 97 13.87 -5.10 13.08
C GLY A 97 13.03 -5.52 11.87
N ILE A 98 11.93 -6.22 12.10
CA ILE A 98 11.04 -6.71 11.04
C ILE A 98 9.66 -6.09 11.22
N ILE A 99 9.13 -5.51 10.15
CA ILE A 99 7.74 -5.07 10.11
C ILE A 99 7.09 -5.42 8.77
N SER A 100 5.87 -5.93 8.81
CA SER A 100 5.08 -6.26 7.62
C SER A 100 3.63 -5.82 7.78
N ALA A 101 3.14 -5.10 6.79
CA ALA A 101 1.76 -4.63 6.71
C ALA A 101 1.20 -4.82 5.30
N GLU A 102 -0.13 -4.88 5.22
CA GLU A 102 -0.90 -4.95 4.00
C GLU A 102 -2.04 -3.95 4.04
N ILE A 103 -2.28 -3.31 2.90
CA ILE A 103 -3.44 -2.48 2.65
C ILE A 103 -4.30 -3.25 1.65
N GLU A 104 -5.57 -3.45 1.99
CA GLU A 104 -6.58 -3.92 1.06
C GLU A 104 -7.56 -2.79 0.77
N GLU A 105 -8.00 -2.66 -0.48
CA GLU A 105 -9.05 -1.71 -0.85
C GLU A 105 -10.05 -2.33 -1.82
N GLU A 106 -11.32 -2.05 -1.59
CA GLU A 106 -12.42 -2.39 -2.49
C GLU A 106 -13.06 -1.12 -3.05
N PHE A 107 -13.15 -1.03 -4.38
CA PHE A 107 -13.70 0.13 -5.08
C PHE A 107 -14.38 -0.25 -6.40
N LYS A 108 -15.21 0.66 -6.93
CA LYS A 108 -15.91 0.47 -8.21
C LYS A 108 -15.13 1.08 -9.36
N LEU A 109 -15.00 0.32 -10.45
CA LEU A 109 -14.43 0.78 -11.70
C LEU A 109 -15.45 1.62 -12.50
N PRO A 110 -14.99 2.46 -13.45
CA PRO A 110 -15.87 3.18 -14.37
C PRO A 110 -16.80 2.27 -15.19
N THR A 111 -16.42 1.00 -15.35
CA THR A 111 -17.24 -0.05 -15.99
C THR A 111 -18.39 -0.55 -15.12
N GLY A 112 -18.49 -0.11 -13.85
CA GLY A 112 -19.48 -0.53 -12.87
C GLY A 112 -19.08 -1.77 -12.06
N ALA A 113 -18.02 -2.48 -12.45
CA ALA A 113 -17.52 -3.65 -11.73
C ALA A 113 -16.82 -3.26 -10.42
N THR A 114 -17.04 -4.03 -9.36
CA THR A 114 -16.27 -3.89 -8.12
C THR A 114 -14.94 -4.62 -8.26
N LYS A 115 -13.86 -3.98 -7.81
CA LYS A 115 -12.51 -4.53 -7.81
C LYS A 115 -11.93 -4.44 -6.39
N LYS A 116 -11.31 -5.53 -5.96
CA LYS A 116 -10.46 -5.57 -4.77
C LYS A 116 -9.00 -5.59 -5.21
N ILE A 117 -8.18 -4.75 -4.59
CA ILE A 117 -6.72 -4.78 -4.73
C ILE A 117 -6.10 -4.91 -3.34
N SER A 118 -4.92 -5.51 -3.27
CA SER A 118 -4.13 -5.49 -2.05
C SER A 118 -2.66 -5.30 -2.35
N CYS A 119 -1.98 -4.61 -1.45
CA CYS A 119 -0.56 -4.40 -1.48
C CYS A 119 0.02 -4.79 -0.13
N LYS A 120 0.97 -5.71 -0.14
CA LYS A 120 1.70 -6.15 1.05
C LYS A 120 3.15 -5.73 0.94
N LYS A 121 3.70 -5.23 2.05
CA LYS A 121 5.12 -4.89 2.14
C LYS A 121 5.72 -5.40 3.44
N THR A 122 7.00 -5.75 3.38
CA THR A 122 7.81 -6.17 4.52
C THR A 122 9.13 -5.41 4.46
N ILE A 123 9.53 -4.82 5.58
CA ILE A 123 10.84 -4.21 5.76
C ILE A 123 11.58 -4.97 6.85
N VAL A 124 12.85 -5.26 6.57
CA VAL A 124 13.79 -5.90 7.48
C VAL A 124 14.99 -4.97 7.57
N ALA A 125 15.38 -4.60 8.79
CA ALA A 125 16.60 -3.86 9.05
C ALA A 125 17.80 -4.81 9.14
N ASP A 126 18.94 -4.37 8.62
CA ASP A 126 20.20 -5.10 8.81
C ASP A 126 20.65 -4.96 10.26
N GLN A 127 20.88 -6.09 10.94
CA GLN A 127 21.52 -6.09 12.25
C GLN A 127 23.02 -5.79 12.07
N PRO A 128 23.64 -4.96 12.93
CA PRO A 128 25.09 -4.80 12.90
C PRO A 128 25.72 -6.16 13.21
N MET A 129 26.69 -6.59 12.39
CA MET A 129 27.48 -7.78 12.70
C MET A 129 28.18 -7.54 14.03
N GLU A 130 27.92 -8.39 15.03
CA GLU A 130 28.78 -8.47 16.21
C GLU A 130 30.14 -9.01 15.71
N ASP A 131 31.09 -8.10 15.53
CA ASP A 131 32.49 -8.46 15.31
C ASP A 131 32.99 -9.21 16.55
N ASN A 132 33.03 -10.54 16.45
CA ASN A 132 33.64 -11.46 17.43
C ASN A 132 35.17 -11.35 17.42
#